data_AF-A0AB39V9U7-F1
#
_entry.id   AF-A0AB39V9U7-F1
#
_cell.length_a   1.000
_cell.length_b   1.000
_cell.length_c   1.000
_cell.angle_alpha   90.00
_cell.angle_beta   90.00
_cell.angle_gamma   90.00
#
_symmetry.space_group_name_H-M   'P 1'
#
loop_
_entity.id
_entity.type
_entity.pdbx_description
1 polymer ?
#
loop_
_entity_poly.entity_id
_entity_poly.type
_entity_poly.pdbx_seq_one_letter_code
_entity_poly.pdbx_strand_id
1 'polypeptide(L)'
;MKKLVIMVMLLLNIFVFGEKFHSDGNSNLEKLKGTWDSRFWEIVKKKNEWYVEDLDPAMDIDVPLLQIKPYKNGALVIDYTNLGSDYVGGLVYFGWDTKYKTLVILDKNLNIESKEERYVACLHNGTCN
;
A
#
# COMPACT_ATOMS: atom_id res chain seq x y z
N MET A 1 -6.64 41.28 21.49
CA MET A 1 -7.40 40.64 20.40
C MET A 1 -6.52 40.10 19.27
N LYS A 2 -5.48 40.81 18.78
CA LYS A 2 -4.60 40.31 17.69
C LYS A 2 -3.82 39.02 18.02
N LYS A 3 -3.44 38.79 19.29
CA LYS A 3 -2.68 37.59 19.72
C LYS A 3 -3.52 36.30 19.72
N LEU A 4 -4.83 36.39 19.98
CA LEU A 4 -5.74 35.23 19.96
C LEU A 4 -6.05 34.75 18.53
N VAL A 5 -6.15 35.68 17.57
CA VAL A 5 -6.40 35.34 16.15
C VAL A 5 -5.22 34.55 15.56
N ILE A 6 -3.98 34.93 15.90
CA ILE A 6 -2.77 34.21 15.45
C ILE A 6 -2.74 32.80 16.04
N MET A 7 -3.14 32.63 17.31
CA MET A 7 -3.17 31.32 17.98
C MET A 7 -4.22 30.37 17.37
N VAL A 8 -5.38 30.89 16.95
CA VAL A 8 -6.43 30.09 16.28
C VAL A 8 -6.03 29.71 14.84
N MET A 9 -5.34 30.60 14.10
CA MET A 9 -4.79 30.27 12.78
C MET A 9 -3.68 29.21 12.84
N LEU A 10 -2.92 29.16 13.95
CA LEU A 10 -1.91 28.11 14.17
C LEU A 10 -2.56 26.73 14.44
N LEU A 11 -3.70 26.70 15.12
CA LEU A 11 -4.42 25.47 15.46
C LEU A 11 -5.24 24.88 14.29
N LEU A 12 -5.67 25.70 13.33
CA LEU A 12 -6.42 25.23 12.16
C LEU A 12 -5.55 24.54 11.08
N ASN A 13 -4.23 24.66 11.15
CA ASN A 13 -3.30 24.12 10.15
C ASN A 13 -2.91 22.63 10.36
N ILE A 14 -3.34 21.99 11.44
CA ILE A 14 -2.88 20.62 11.78
C ILE A 14 -3.91 19.55 11.39
N PHE A 15 -5.01 19.91 10.73
CA PHE A 15 -5.84 18.90 10.08
C PHE A 15 -5.23 18.51 8.73
N VAL A 16 -4.10 17.82 8.77
CA VAL A 16 -3.63 17.03 7.61
C VAL A 16 -4.60 15.86 7.50
N PHE A 17 -5.77 16.09 6.91
CA PHE A 17 -6.65 15.02 6.51
C PHE A 17 -5.90 14.23 5.44
N GLY A 18 -5.48 13.00 5.78
CA GLY A 18 -4.89 12.09 4.81
C GLY A 18 -5.81 11.97 3.59
N GLU A 19 -5.22 12.02 2.40
CA GLU A 19 -5.98 11.92 1.16
C GLU A 19 -6.76 10.59 1.14
N LYS A 20 -8.06 10.61 0.86
CA LYS A 20 -8.87 9.39 0.85
C LYS A 20 -8.65 8.54 -0.39
N PHE A 21 -8.75 7.23 -0.21
CA PHE A 21 -8.77 6.25 -1.29
C PHE A 21 -9.98 6.45 -2.22
N HIS A 22 -9.74 6.50 -3.53
CA HIS A 22 -10.77 6.61 -4.55
C HIS A 22 -11.03 5.23 -5.16
N SER A 23 -12.23 4.71 -4.95
CA SER A 23 -12.65 3.38 -5.40
C SER A 23 -13.97 3.44 -6.16
N ASP A 24 -14.14 2.54 -7.11
CA ASP A 24 -15.42 2.27 -7.78
C ASP A 24 -16.25 1.20 -7.03
N GLY A 25 -15.79 0.78 -5.85
CA GLY A 25 -16.40 -0.27 -5.03
C GLY A 25 -15.90 -1.68 -5.36
N ASN A 26 -15.18 -1.87 -6.47
CA ASN A 26 -14.62 -3.16 -6.88
C ASN A 26 -13.15 -3.27 -6.47
N SER A 27 -12.67 -4.51 -6.30
CA SER A 27 -11.29 -4.78 -5.92
C SER A 27 -10.25 -4.45 -6.99
N ASN A 28 -10.67 -4.41 -8.26
CA ASN A 28 -9.82 -4.09 -9.40
C ASN A 28 -8.51 -4.93 -9.47
N LEU A 29 -8.52 -6.16 -8.95
CA LEU A 29 -7.35 -7.05 -8.84
C LEU A 29 -6.63 -7.30 -10.17
N GLU A 30 -7.37 -7.43 -11.27
CA GLU A 30 -6.78 -7.59 -12.60
C GLU A 30 -5.93 -6.39 -13.02
N LYS A 31 -6.23 -5.17 -12.55
CA LYS A 31 -5.40 -3.96 -12.78
C LYS A 31 -4.16 -3.93 -11.90
N LEU A 32 -4.20 -4.62 -10.76
CA LEU A 32 -3.09 -4.72 -9.81
C LEU A 32 -2.08 -5.79 -10.20
N LYS A 33 -2.48 -6.77 -11.02
CA LYS A 33 -1.62 -7.88 -11.48
C LYS A 33 -0.25 -7.40 -11.98
N GLY A 34 0.78 -8.20 -11.68
CA GLY A 34 2.18 -7.98 -12.08
C GLY A 34 3.02 -7.28 -11.01
N THR A 35 4.21 -6.86 -11.42
CA THR A 35 5.25 -6.31 -10.54
C THR A 35 5.00 -4.85 -10.15
N TRP A 36 5.37 -4.53 -8.91
CA TRP A 36 5.38 -3.22 -8.27
C TRP A 36 6.73 -3.01 -7.57
N ASP A 37 7.69 -2.48 -8.33
CA ASP A 37 9.07 -2.27 -7.90
C ASP A 37 9.21 -1.47 -6.61
N SER A 38 8.44 -0.38 -6.45
CA SER A 38 8.55 0.48 -5.26
C SER A 38 8.20 -0.22 -3.96
N ARG A 39 7.53 -1.38 -4.04
CA ARG A 39 7.11 -2.20 -2.92
C ARG A 39 7.76 -3.58 -2.91
N PHE A 40 8.55 -3.91 -3.92
CA PHE A 40 9.06 -5.26 -4.15
C PHE A 40 7.96 -6.32 -4.18
N TRP A 41 6.78 -6.01 -4.75
CA TRP A 41 5.67 -6.97 -4.81
C TRP A 41 5.45 -7.50 -6.22
N GLU A 42 5.07 -8.77 -6.32
CA GLU A 42 4.39 -9.30 -7.50
C GLU A 42 2.98 -9.77 -7.14
N ILE A 43 1.97 -9.21 -7.81
CA ILE A 43 0.57 -9.59 -7.61
C ILE A 43 0.17 -10.63 -8.64
N VAL A 44 -0.14 -11.82 -8.17
CA VAL A 44 -0.37 -13.00 -9.01
C VAL A 44 -1.70 -13.68 -8.70
N LYS A 45 -2.24 -14.36 -9.71
CA LYS A 45 -3.46 -15.19 -9.59
C LYS A 45 -3.07 -16.66 -9.70
N LYS A 46 -3.27 -17.43 -8.63
CA LYS A 46 -2.99 -18.87 -8.55
C LYS A 46 -4.26 -19.62 -8.18
N LYS A 47 -4.66 -20.61 -8.99
CA LYS A 47 -5.85 -21.45 -8.73
C LYS A 47 -7.11 -20.64 -8.37
N ASN A 48 -7.39 -19.57 -9.13
CA ASN A 48 -8.49 -18.61 -8.93
C ASN A 48 -8.42 -17.73 -7.68
N GLU A 49 -7.40 -17.86 -6.86
CA GLU A 49 -7.14 -16.97 -5.74
C GLU A 49 -6.02 -15.99 -6.07
N TRP A 50 -5.97 -14.90 -5.32
CA TRP A 50 -5.01 -13.82 -5.53
C TRP A 50 -4.01 -13.75 -4.40
N TYR A 51 -2.77 -13.47 -4.76
CA TYR A 51 -1.65 -13.46 -3.83
C TYR A 51 -0.72 -12.29 -4.12
N VAL A 52 -0.03 -11.83 -3.08
CA VAL A 52 1.19 -11.03 -3.15
C VAL A 52 2.37 -11.96 -2.91
N GLU A 53 3.33 -11.95 -3.83
CA GLU A 53 4.68 -12.45 -3.59
C GLU A 53 5.54 -11.26 -3.15
N ASP A 54 6.09 -11.33 -1.95
CA ASP A 54 7.01 -10.30 -1.45
C ASP A 54 8.44 -10.64 -1.87
N LEU A 55 8.94 -9.90 -2.84
CA LEU A 55 10.24 -10.08 -3.47
C LEU A 55 11.32 -9.21 -2.82
N ASP A 56 11.07 -8.67 -1.62
CA ASP A 56 12.05 -7.86 -0.90
C ASP A 56 13.34 -8.68 -0.66
N PRO A 57 14.48 -8.30 -1.27
CA PRO A 57 15.72 -9.05 -1.16
C PRO A 57 16.32 -9.01 0.26
N ALA A 58 15.83 -8.14 1.13
CA ALA A 58 16.24 -8.08 2.53
C ALA A 58 15.57 -9.14 3.41
N MET A 59 14.57 -9.85 2.90
CA MET A 59 13.89 -10.92 3.64
C MET A 59 14.71 -12.22 3.59
N ASP A 60 15.24 -12.64 4.74
CA ASP A 60 15.99 -13.90 4.92
C ASP A 60 15.07 -15.13 5.10
N ILE A 61 13.89 -15.10 4.47
CA ILE A 61 12.93 -16.20 4.42
C ILE A 61 12.58 -16.49 2.96
N ASP A 62 12.13 -17.71 2.67
CA ASP A 62 11.54 -18.02 1.37
C ASP A 62 10.46 -16.98 1.03
N VAL A 63 10.47 -16.48 -0.21
CA VAL A 63 9.55 -15.46 -0.75
C VAL A 63 8.13 -15.71 -0.21
N PRO A 64 7.62 -14.87 0.71
CA PRO A 64 6.35 -15.14 1.34
C PRO A 64 5.22 -14.95 0.33
N LEU A 65 4.35 -15.95 0.24
CA LEU A 65 3.17 -15.94 -0.60
C LEU A 65 1.94 -15.60 0.26
N LEU A 66 1.48 -14.36 0.17
CA LEU A 66 0.43 -13.81 1.02
C LEU A 66 -0.90 -13.77 0.29
N GLN A 67 -1.90 -14.47 0.80
CA GLN A 67 -3.23 -14.48 0.21
C GLN A 67 -3.90 -13.09 0.36
N ILE A 68 -4.35 -12.53 -0.75
CA ILE A 68 -5.08 -11.26 -0.77
C ILE A 68 -6.53 -11.51 -0.37
N LYS A 69 -7.00 -10.78 0.64
CA LYS A 69 -8.38 -10.83 1.11
C LYS A 69 -9.10 -9.51 0.82
N PRO A 70 -10.41 -9.54 0.51
CA PRO A 70 -11.19 -8.32 0.35
C PRO A 70 -11.30 -7.54 1.66
N TYR A 71 -11.30 -6.22 1.55
CA TYR A 71 -11.57 -5.28 2.62
C TYR A 71 -12.60 -4.23 2.14
N LYS A 72 -12.85 -3.21 2.97
CA LYS A 72 -13.91 -2.21 2.78
C LYS A 72 -13.73 -1.44 1.46
N ASN A 73 -14.84 -1.13 0.78
CA ASN A 73 -14.88 -0.25 -0.39
C ASN A 73 -13.91 -0.62 -1.51
N GLY A 74 -13.76 -1.90 -1.83
CA GLY A 74 -12.84 -2.37 -2.88
C GLY A 74 -11.35 -2.34 -2.48
N ALA A 75 -11.03 -1.90 -1.26
CA ALA A 75 -9.70 -2.10 -0.71
C ALA A 75 -9.46 -3.60 -0.42
N LEU A 76 -8.19 -3.92 -0.21
CA LEU A 76 -7.68 -5.27 -0.02
C LEU A 76 -6.80 -5.29 1.23
N VAL A 77 -6.54 -6.48 1.75
CA VAL A 77 -5.66 -6.69 2.89
C VAL A 77 -4.84 -7.97 2.73
N ILE A 78 -3.59 -7.90 3.15
CA ILE A 78 -2.71 -9.04 3.41
C ILE A 78 -2.22 -9.00 4.86
N ASP A 79 -1.85 -10.16 5.40
CA ASP A 79 -1.50 -10.33 6.80
C ASP A 79 -0.09 -10.94 6.92
N TYR A 80 0.84 -10.14 7.44
CA TYR A 80 2.22 -10.56 7.67
C TYR A 80 2.47 -11.14 9.08
N THR A 81 1.46 -11.19 9.96
CA THR A 81 1.62 -11.48 11.39
C THR A 81 2.23 -12.86 11.68
N ASN A 82 2.13 -13.81 10.75
CA ASN A 82 2.51 -15.21 10.96
C ASN A 82 3.71 -15.67 10.11
N LEU A 83 4.53 -14.75 9.58
CA LEU A 83 5.65 -15.10 8.70
C LEU A 83 6.94 -15.55 9.43
N GLY A 84 6.98 -15.50 10.76
CA GLY A 84 8.12 -15.96 11.57
C GLY A 84 8.40 -15.04 12.75
N SER A 85 9.25 -15.47 13.69
CA SER A 85 9.59 -14.71 14.90
C SER A 85 10.31 -13.39 14.62
N ASP A 86 11.02 -13.32 13.49
CA ASP A 86 11.85 -12.18 13.11
C ASP A 86 11.09 -11.18 12.23
N TYR A 87 9.89 -11.56 11.77
CA TYR A 87 9.02 -10.74 10.94
C TYR A 87 7.78 -10.29 11.74
N VAL A 88 7.91 -9.18 12.47
CA VAL A 88 6.76 -8.54 13.12
C VAL A 88 6.07 -7.63 12.11
N GLY A 89 5.39 -8.23 11.13
CA GLY A 89 4.57 -7.53 10.15
C GLY A 89 3.10 -7.46 10.59
N GLY A 90 2.45 -6.32 10.40
CA GLY A 90 1.02 -6.16 10.66
C GLY A 90 0.14 -6.47 9.45
N LEU A 91 -1.11 -6.04 9.53
CA LEU A 91 -1.99 -5.97 8.37
C LEU A 91 -1.55 -4.84 7.44
N VAL A 92 -1.43 -5.13 6.15
CA VAL A 92 -1.19 -4.12 5.13
C VAL A 92 -2.43 -3.99 4.27
N TYR A 93 -2.97 -2.77 4.20
CA TYR A 93 -4.13 -2.43 3.38
C TYR A 93 -3.68 -1.76 2.10
N PHE A 94 -4.31 -2.10 0.98
CA PHE A 94 -3.95 -1.54 -0.31
C PHE A 94 -5.13 -1.59 -1.29
N GLY A 95 -4.99 -0.96 -2.44
CA GLY A 95 -6.00 -1.03 -3.48
C GLY A 95 -5.58 -0.33 -4.77
N TRP A 96 -6.41 -0.50 -5.81
CA TRP A 96 -6.28 0.27 -7.04
C TRP A 96 -7.02 1.59 -6.89
N ASP A 97 -6.30 2.70 -6.82
CA ASP A 97 -6.91 4.02 -6.74
C ASP A 97 -7.38 4.48 -8.13
N THR A 98 -8.67 4.77 -8.27
CA THR A 98 -9.26 5.13 -9.56
C THR A 98 -8.90 6.53 -10.03
N LYS A 99 -8.52 7.44 -9.12
CA LYS A 99 -8.05 8.79 -9.45
C LYS A 99 -6.63 8.75 -9.97
N TYR A 100 -5.73 8.07 -9.27
CA TYR A 100 -4.31 7.99 -9.62
C TYR A 100 -3.96 6.88 -10.60
N LYS A 101 -4.86 5.90 -10.77
CA LYS A 101 -4.65 4.73 -11.63
C LYS A 101 -3.36 3.99 -11.27
N THR A 102 -3.16 3.77 -9.97
CA THR A 102 -2.00 3.07 -9.43
C THR A 102 -2.37 2.27 -8.18
N LEU A 103 -1.48 1.39 -7.75
CA LEU A 103 -1.55 0.74 -6.44
C LEU A 103 -1.24 1.78 -5.37
N VAL A 104 -2.07 1.82 -4.33
CA VAL A 104 -1.84 2.66 -3.16
C VAL A 104 -1.79 1.80 -1.89
N ILE A 105 -0.91 2.17 -0.97
CA ILE A 105 -0.94 1.65 0.40
C ILE A 105 -1.83 2.55 1.24
N LEU A 106 -2.61 1.92 2.11
CA LEU A 106 -3.68 2.55 2.86
C LEU A 106 -3.50 2.31 4.35
N ASP A 107 -3.91 3.29 5.14
CA ASP A 107 -4.17 3.07 6.56
C ASP A 107 -5.49 2.28 6.76
N LYS A 108 -5.75 1.86 8.00
CA LYS A 108 -6.99 1.13 8.35
C LYS A 108 -8.29 1.90 8.09
N ASN A 109 -8.22 3.22 7.91
CA ASN A 109 -9.31 4.14 7.66
C ASN A 109 -9.42 4.54 6.16
N LEU A 110 -8.67 3.86 5.28
CA LEU A 110 -8.62 4.11 3.85
C LEU A 110 -8.12 5.52 3.48
N ASN A 111 -7.22 6.07 4.30
CA ASN A 111 -6.37 7.18 3.87
C ASN A 111 -5.16 6.61 3.11
N ILE A 112 -4.77 7.26 2.02
CA ILE A 112 -3.60 6.93 1.22
C ILE A 112 -2.35 7.33 2.00
N GLU A 113 -1.48 6.35 2.25
CA GLU A 113 -0.16 6.55 2.86
C GLU A 113 0.92 6.70 1.79
N SER A 114 0.83 5.94 0.70
CA SER A 114 1.76 6.00 -0.42
C SER A 114 1.12 5.59 -1.75
N LYS A 115 1.78 5.98 -2.85
CA LYS A 115 1.40 5.68 -4.23
C LYS A 115 2.57 4.92 -4.83
N GLU A 116 2.31 3.71 -5.30
CA GLU A 116 3.36 2.80 -5.72
C GLU A 116 3.62 2.91 -7.23
N GLU A 117 4.80 2.49 -7.63
CA GLU A 117 5.29 2.50 -8.99
C GLU A 117 5.56 1.08 -9.47
N ARG A 118 5.18 0.82 -10.72
CA ARG A 118 5.46 -0.48 -11.36
C ARG A 118 6.93 -0.66 -11.68
N TYR A 119 7.65 0.43 -11.96
CA TYR A 119 9.03 0.41 -12.41
C TYR A 119 9.84 1.51 -11.73
N VAL A 120 10.88 1.16 -10.99
CA VAL A 120 11.80 2.09 -10.33
C VAL A 120 13.18 1.93 -10.98
N ALA A 121 13.55 2.89 -11.84
CA ALA A 121 14.72 2.76 -12.71
C ALA A 121 16.03 2.45 -11.98
N CYS A 122 16.23 2.97 -10.76
CA CYS A 122 17.49 2.76 -10.04
C CYS A 122 17.67 1.31 -9.58
N LEU A 123 16.59 0.56 -9.34
CA LEU A 123 16.65 -0.84 -8.91
C LEU A 123 17.18 -1.73 -10.04
N HIS A 124 16.80 -1.41 -11.28
CA HIS A 124 17.23 -2.17 -12.47
C HIS A 124 18.61 -1.78 -12.97
N ASN A 125 19.02 -0.54 -12.73
CA ASN A 125 20.30 -0.01 -13.19
C ASN A 125 21.42 -0.11 -12.13
N GLY A 126 21.11 -0.62 -10.93
CA GLY A 126 22.07 -0.69 -9.82
C GLY A 126 22.53 0.68 -9.33
N THR A 127 21.65 1.68 -9.38
CA THR A 127 21.97 3.08 -9.01
C THR A 127 21.20 3.58 -7.79
N CYS A 128 20.42 2.72 -7.12
CA CYS A 128 19.85 3.06 -5.82
C CYS A 128 21.00 3.01 -4.79
N ASN A 129 21.46 4.19 -4.36
CA ASN A 129 22.48 4.35 -3.33
C ASN A 129 21.87 4.47 -1.95
#